data_AF-A0A0N5B1I1-F1
#
_entry.id   AF-A0A0N5B1I1-F1
#
_cell.length_a   1.000
_cell.length_b   1.000
_cell.length_c   1.000
_cell.angle_alpha   90.00
_cell.angle_beta   90.00
_cell.angle_gamma   90.00
#
_symmetry.space_group_name_H-M   'P 1'
#
loop_
_entity.id
_entity.type
_entity.pdbx_description
1 polymer ?
#
loop_
_entity_poly.entity_id
_entity_poly.type
_entity_poly.pdbx_seq_one_letter_code
_entity_poly.pdbx_strand_id
1 'polypeptide(L)'
;MSLASPTNSPSRHITVVDVYDLAASVGKDFEKLIDQFGDESVISALETLEALANKNERENDEILTLRQTVERLENEKHAKNQDRIKFEMELEAVEENYRKEIDDLWKMVKSLQAENRQLSCSVKESTSGVLLAAPRDEDLAVMIELKELSNKQKAQIKDLQKDVESYSCEAENLHNNIKKLIRQNEELLRKNASLQKQGRMLVEEKSEIIRRLQNAEESNFKLAKMFKDATRQCKDLQEIKFEESDNSPHFSVAELREVLQEKNMLKGRVMELEEELEQLRPRSSGLMSDVADDSFHSSQSLRKTEDDEYVVYGPINKEPDEKLFPWKYERRDSGVRRFFRFFKEGLNGGSRSPRRGSSNSPIMSRPIPSRSSPLLIHRT
;
A
#
# COMPACT_ATOMS: atom_id res chain seq x y z
N MET A 1 -1.13 -18.53 30.34
CA MET A 1 -2.04 -19.27 29.44
C MET A 1 -1.18 -20.13 28.54
N SER A 2 -1.29 -21.46 28.67
CA SER A 2 -0.43 -22.41 27.95
C SER A 2 -0.81 -22.42 26.47
N LEU A 3 0.13 -22.07 25.60
CA LEU A 3 -0.02 -22.14 24.15
C LEU A 3 -0.09 -23.61 23.76
N ALA A 4 -1.25 -24.04 23.25
CA ALA A 4 -1.41 -25.37 22.68
C ALA A 4 -0.41 -25.57 21.54
N SER A 5 0.37 -26.65 21.62
CA SER A 5 1.32 -27.08 20.60
C SER A 5 0.62 -27.25 19.24
N PRO A 6 1.25 -26.86 18.11
CA PRO A 6 0.65 -26.96 16.76
C PRO A 6 0.66 -28.40 16.20
N THR A 7 0.76 -29.42 17.05
CA THR A 7 1.14 -30.78 16.63
C THR A 7 -0.02 -31.74 16.43
N ASN A 8 -1.28 -31.29 16.46
CA ASN A 8 -2.43 -32.19 16.29
C ASN A 8 -3.47 -31.68 15.28
N SER A 9 -3.01 -31.20 14.12
CA SER A 9 -3.89 -31.02 12.97
C SER A 9 -4.19 -32.40 12.34
N PRO A 10 -5.47 -32.80 12.19
CA PRO A 10 -5.86 -34.09 11.60
C PRO A 10 -5.44 -34.26 10.13
N SER A 11 -4.91 -33.20 9.52
CA SER A 11 -4.43 -33.12 8.14
C SER A 11 -3.12 -33.87 7.86
N ARG A 12 -2.39 -34.37 8.87
CA ARG A 12 -1.11 -35.08 8.65
C ARG A 12 -1.22 -36.51 8.09
N HIS A 13 -2.41 -37.09 8.09
CA HIS A 13 -2.66 -38.46 7.64
C HIS A 13 -3.75 -38.57 6.56
N ILE A 14 -4.13 -37.46 5.93
CA ILE A 14 -5.11 -37.51 4.85
C ILE A 14 -4.44 -38.05 3.59
N THR A 15 -4.93 -39.17 3.10
CA THR A 15 -4.46 -39.72 1.83
C THR A 15 -5.24 -39.10 0.68
N VAL A 16 -4.68 -39.22 -0.53
CA VAL A 16 -5.37 -38.78 -1.76
C VAL A 16 -6.74 -39.46 -1.91
N VAL A 17 -6.87 -40.71 -1.47
CA VAL A 17 -8.13 -41.46 -1.49
C VAL A 17 -9.15 -40.82 -0.56
N ASP A 18 -8.76 -40.48 0.66
CA ASP A 18 -9.65 -39.81 1.63
C ASP A 18 -10.15 -38.46 1.11
N VAL A 19 -9.32 -37.73 0.35
CA VAL A 19 -9.72 -36.46 -0.30
C VAL A 19 -10.77 -36.71 -1.38
N TYR A 20 -10.63 -37.76 -2.18
CA TYR A 20 -11.61 -38.12 -3.20
C TYR A 20 -12.94 -38.60 -2.60
N ASP A 21 -12.89 -39.42 -1.56
CA ASP A 21 -14.08 -39.90 -0.86
C ASP A 21 -14.83 -38.74 -0.18
N LEU A 22 -14.08 -37.81 0.44
CA LEU A 22 -14.65 -36.59 1.01
C LEU A 22 -15.25 -35.69 -0.07
N ALA A 23 -14.55 -35.51 -1.20
CA ALA A 23 -15.07 -34.73 -2.33
C ALA A 23 -16.35 -35.36 -2.91
N ALA A 24 -16.42 -36.69 -2.99
CA ALA A 24 -17.60 -37.42 -3.45
C ALA A 24 -18.77 -37.27 -2.47
N SER A 25 -18.52 -37.36 -1.14
CA SER A 25 -19.57 -37.14 -0.14
C SER A 25 -20.09 -35.70 -0.19
N VAL A 26 -19.19 -34.73 -0.29
CA VAL A 26 -19.53 -33.30 -0.41
C VAL A 26 -20.32 -33.02 -1.69
N GLY A 27 -19.93 -33.63 -2.83
CA GLY A 27 -20.65 -33.53 -4.09
C GLY A 27 -22.09 -34.03 -3.99
N LYS A 28 -22.30 -35.18 -3.35
CA LYS A 28 -23.64 -35.75 -3.12
C LYS A 28 -24.51 -34.87 -2.23
N ASP A 29 -23.91 -34.16 -1.28
CA ASP A 29 -24.65 -33.20 -0.45
C ASP A 29 -24.98 -31.91 -1.22
N PHE A 30 -24.12 -31.47 -2.13
CA PHE A 30 -24.45 -30.37 -3.06
C PHE A 30 -25.57 -30.73 -4.03
N GLU A 31 -25.64 -31.95 -4.55
CA GLU A 31 -26.78 -32.40 -5.37
C GLU A 31 -28.10 -32.24 -4.60
N LYS A 32 -28.16 -32.73 -3.35
CA LYS A 32 -29.35 -32.57 -2.51
C LYS A 32 -29.70 -31.10 -2.24
N LEU A 33 -28.69 -30.23 -2.08
CA LEU A 33 -28.90 -28.80 -1.85
C LEU A 33 -29.40 -28.09 -3.11
N ILE A 34 -28.88 -28.45 -4.28
CA ILE A 34 -29.33 -27.91 -5.58
C ILE A 34 -30.77 -28.35 -5.85
N ASP A 35 -31.11 -29.61 -5.57
CA ASP A 35 -32.48 -30.11 -5.73
C ASP A 35 -33.49 -29.39 -4.82
N GLN A 36 -33.06 -28.94 -3.62
CA GLN A 36 -33.92 -28.26 -2.64
C GLN A 36 -33.99 -26.74 -2.83
N PHE A 37 -32.88 -26.08 -3.18
CA PHE A 37 -32.75 -24.61 -3.15
C PHE A 37 -32.42 -23.98 -4.51
N GLY A 38 -32.21 -24.78 -5.55
CA GLY A 38 -31.82 -24.33 -6.88
C GLY A 38 -30.31 -24.07 -7.03
N ASP A 39 -29.83 -24.18 -8.28
CA ASP A 39 -28.40 -24.05 -8.62
C ASP A 39 -27.85 -22.64 -8.31
N GLU A 40 -28.57 -21.58 -8.68
CA GLU A 40 -28.12 -20.21 -8.47
C GLU A 40 -27.96 -19.80 -6.99
N SER A 41 -28.81 -20.33 -6.10
CA SER A 41 -28.71 -20.07 -4.65
C SER A 41 -27.44 -20.69 -4.06
N VAL A 42 -27.16 -21.94 -4.44
CA VAL A 42 -25.94 -22.66 -4.03
C VAL A 42 -24.69 -21.97 -4.58
N ILE A 43 -24.71 -21.56 -5.85
CA ILE A 43 -23.61 -20.81 -6.48
C ILE A 43 -23.36 -19.49 -5.73
N SER A 44 -24.39 -18.70 -5.43
CA SER A 44 -24.24 -17.42 -4.72
C SER A 44 -23.67 -17.59 -3.30
N ALA A 45 -24.05 -18.66 -2.59
CA ALA A 45 -23.49 -18.97 -1.27
C ALA A 45 -22.01 -19.35 -1.35
N LEU A 46 -21.63 -20.15 -2.35
CA LEU A 46 -20.25 -20.55 -2.59
C LEU A 46 -19.37 -19.37 -3.04
N GLU A 47 -19.89 -18.44 -3.83
CA GLU A 47 -19.18 -17.18 -4.16
C GLU A 47 -18.91 -16.33 -2.93
N THR A 48 -19.87 -16.26 -2.01
CA THR A 48 -19.71 -15.56 -0.73
C THR A 48 -18.63 -16.24 0.12
N LEU A 49 -18.62 -17.58 0.15
CA LEU A 49 -17.60 -18.36 0.85
C LEU A 49 -16.20 -18.17 0.22
N GLU A 50 -16.09 -18.19 -1.11
CA GLU A 50 -14.84 -17.90 -1.85
C GLU A 50 -14.32 -16.50 -1.50
N ALA A 51 -15.20 -15.49 -1.46
CA ALA A 51 -14.82 -14.13 -1.09
C ALA A 51 -14.32 -14.03 0.36
N LEU A 52 -14.98 -14.69 1.30
CA LEU A 52 -14.58 -14.73 2.71
C LEU A 52 -13.27 -15.52 2.91
N ALA A 53 -13.09 -16.64 2.23
CA ALA A 53 -11.86 -17.42 2.27
C ALA A 53 -10.66 -16.62 1.74
N ASN A 54 -10.82 -15.97 0.57
CA ASN A 54 -9.80 -15.10 0.00
C ASN A 54 -9.48 -13.89 0.87
N LYS A 55 -10.46 -13.38 1.62
CA LYS A 55 -10.25 -12.30 2.59
C LYS A 55 -9.44 -12.79 3.79
N ASN A 56 -9.80 -13.95 4.34
CA ASN A 56 -9.09 -14.57 5.46
C ASN A 56 -7.64 -14.92 5.10
N GLU A 57 -7.39 -15.44 3.89
CA GLU A 57 -6.02 -15.69 3.40
C GLU A 57 -5.18 -14.40 3.37
N ARG A 58 -5.73 -13.31 2.83
CA ARG A 58 -5.07 -11.99 2.82
C ARG A 58 -4.80 -11.46 4.23
N GLU A 59 -5.76 -11.58 5.14
CA GLU A 59 -5.59 -11.18 6.54
C GLU A 59 -4.52 -12.03 7.23
N ASN A 60 -4.45 -13.33 6.95
CA ASN A 60 -3.40 -14.20 7.48
C ASN A 60 -2.02 -13.82 6.94
N ASP A 61 -1.90 -13.52 5.64
CA ASP A 61 -0.65 -13.02 5.06
C ASP A 61 -0.22 -11.70 5.70
N GLU A 62 -1.16 -10.78 5.94
CA GLU A 62 -0.89 -9.54 6.66
C GLU A 62 -0.41 -9.81 8.08
N ILE A 63 -1.09 -10.69 8.83
CA ILE A 63 -0.67 -11.10 10.17
C ILE A 63 0.76 -11.67 10.15
N LEU A 64 1.10 -12.51 9.16
CA LEU A 64 2.44 -13.07 9.01
C LEU A 64 3.49 -11.97 8.78
N THR A 65 3.22 -11.03 7.87
CA THR A 65 4.14 -9.91 7.59
C THR A 65 4.31 -8.98 8.80
N LEU A 66 3.23 -8.71 9.54
CA LEU A 66 3.27 -7.93 10.77
C LEU A 66 4.09 -8.64 11.85
N ARG A 67 3.91 -9.94 12.04
CA ARG A 67 4.71 -10.75 12.98
C ARG A 67 6.20 -10.70 12.66
N GLN A 68 6.57 -10.88 11.39
CA GLN A 68 7.97 -10.76 10.94
C GLN A 68 8.53 -9.35 11.18
N THR A 69 7.69 -8.32 10.98
CA THR A 69 8.08 -6.93 11.23
C THR A 69 8.31 -6.65 12.71
N VAL A 70 7.45 -7.18 13.58
CA VAL A 70 7.60 -7.08 15.04
C VAL A 70 8.88 -7.77 15.48
N GLU A 71 9.12 -9.01 15.05
CA GLU A 71 10.34 -9.76 15.39
C GLU A 71 11.60 -8.99 14.97
N ARG A 72 11.61 -8.42 13.76
CA ARG A 72 12.72 -7.57 13.28
C ARG A 72 12.92 -6.33 14.16
N LEU A 73 11.85 -5.64 14.54
CA LEU A 73 11.93 -4.44 15.39
C LEU A 73 12.35 -4.76 16.82
N GLU A 74 11.93 -5.90 17.36
CA GLU A 74 12.36 -6.39 18.67
C GLU A 74 13.85 -6.70 18.68
N ASN A 75 14.35 -7.37 17.63
CA ASN A 75 15.78 -7.62 17.46
C ASN A 75 16.59 -6.32 17.32
N GLU A 76 16.11 -5.35 16.54
CA GLU A 76 16.75 -4.04 16.39
C GLU A 76 16.78 -3.27 17.72
N LYS A 77 15.68 -3.30 18.49
CA LYS A 77 15.61 -2.69 19.83
C LYS A 77 16.59 -3.35 20.79
N HIS A 78 16.67 -4.68 20.77
CA HIS A 78 17.59 -5.43 21.62
C HIS A 78 19.05 -5.12 21.28
N ALA A 79 19.40 -5.08 19.99
CA ALA A 79 20.75 -4.70 19.54
C ALA A 79 21.13 -3.29 19.97
N LYS A 80 20.25 -2.29 19.77
CA LYS A 80 20.49 -0.91 20.23
C LYS A 80 20.68 -0.81 21.74
N ASN A 81 19.92 -1.59 22.52
CA ASN A 81 20.09 -1.63 23.96
C ASN A 81 21.42 -2.25 24.37
N GLN A 82 21.86 -3.33 23.70
CA GLN A 82 23.18 -3.91 23.95
C GLN A 82 24.31 -2.93 23.63
N ASP A 83 24.21 -2.22 22.52
CA ASP A 83 25.23 -1.22 22.16
C ASP A 83 25.26 -0.08 23.18
N ARG A 84 24.09 0.40 23.65
CA ARG A 84 24.02 1.38 24.74
C ARG A 84 24.75 0.90 26.00
N ILE A 85 24.51 -0.34 26.43
CA ILE A 85 25.17 -0.91 27.61
C ILE A 85 26.68 -1.01 27.39
N LYS A 86 27.12 -1.42 26.20
CA LYS A 86 28.56 -1.46 25.88
C LYS A 86 29.20 -0.08 25.94
N PHE A 87 28.56 0.93 25.36
CA PHE A 87 29.05 2.30 25.43
C PHE A 87 29.12 2.83 26.87
N GLU A 88 28.13 2.50 27.71
CA GLU A 88 28.13 2.85 29.12
C GLU A 88 29.30 2.17 29.87
N MET A 89 29.53 0.87 29.63
CA MET A 89 30.68 0.15 30.20
C MET A 89 32.04 0.72 29.73
N GLU A 90 32.18 1.04 28.45
CA GLU A 90 33.39 1.66 27.90
C GLU A 90 33.63 3.05 28.51
N LEU A 91 32.57 3.83 28.70
CA LEU A 91 32.65 5.13 29.35
C LEU A 91 33.10 5.00 30.81
N GLU A 92 32.49 4.10 31.58
CA GLU A 92 32.88 3.82 32.96
C GLU A 92 34.35 3.36 33.05
N ALA A 93 34.80 2.52 32.11
CA ALA A 93 36.19 2.07 32.06
C ALA A 93 37.17 3.22 31.79
N VAL A 94 36.81 4.15 30.89
CA VAL A 94 37.61 5.36 30.62
C VAL A 94 37.64 6.28 31.84
N GLU A 95 36.51 6.49 32.52
CA GLU A 95 36.46 7.29 33.75
C GLU A 95 37.32 6.69 34.86
N GLU A 96 37.26 5.37 35.05
CA GLU A 96 38.07 4.67 36.04
C GLU A 96 39.56 4.74 35.70
N ASN A 97 39.92 4.70 34.41
CA ASN A 97 41.29 4.93 33.98
C ASN A 97 41.78 6.34 34.32
N TYR A 98 40.96 7.37 34.05
CA TYR A 98 41.31 8.75 34.43
C TYR A 98 41.45 8.92 35.95
N ARG A 99 40.61 8.27 36.77
CA ARG A 99 40.78 8.30 38.24
C ARG A 99 42.13 7.71 38.65
N LYS A 100 42.53 6.58 38.07
CA LYS A 100 43.82 5.94 38.35
C LYS A 100 45.00 6.82 37.94
N GLU A 101 44.94 7.43 36.75
CA GLU A 101 45.96 8.35 36.28
C GLU A 101 46.09 9.58 37.20
N ILE A 102 44.95 10.15 37.65
CA ILE A 102 44.95 11.25 38.61
C ILE A 102 45.62 10.82 39.92
N ASP A 103 45.26 9.65 40.45
CA ASP A 103 45.85 9.12 41.70
C ASP A 103 47.36 8.88 41.56
N ASP A 104 47.80 8.34 40.44
CA ASP A 104 49.22 8.06 40.19
C ASP A 104 50.03 9.34 39.99
N LEU A 105 49.49 10.33 39.26
CA LEU A 105 50.06 11.67 39.18
C LEU A 105 50.15 12.32 40.57
N TRP A 106 49.13 12.14 41.40
CA TRP A 106 49.11 12.69 42.76
C TRP A 106 50.19 12.05 43.64
N LYS A 107 50.37 10.72 43.56
CA LYS A 107 51.46 10.00 44.22
C LYS A 107 52.83 10.49 43.72
N MET A 108 52.98 10.67 42.41
CA MET A 108 54.21 11.16 41.79
C MET A 108 54.56 12.57 42.29
N VAL A 109 53.59 13.50 42.31
CA VAL A 109 53.77 14.85 42.85
C VAL A 109 54.19 14.80 44.32
N LYS A 110 53.56 13.96 45.13
CA LYS A 110 53.93 13.80 46.55
C LYS A 110 55.36 13.27 46.72
N SER A 111 55.78 12.31 45.89
CA SER A 111 57.15 11.77 45.89
C SER A 111 58.16 12.84 45.50
N LEU A 112 57.93 13.55 44.39
CA LEU A 112 58.80 14.64 43.92
C LEU A 112 58.89 15.79 44.93
N GLN A 113 57.79 16.12 45.61
CA GLN A 113 57.80 17.11 46.69
C GLN A 113 58.63 16.65 47.89
N ALA A 114 58.57 15.36 48.26
CA ALA A 114 59.38 14.81 49.34
C ALA A 114 60.87 14.81 48.97
N GLU A 115 61.21 14.40 47.75
CA GLU A 115 62.58 14.42 47.22
C GLU A 115 63.13 15.85 47.14
N ASN A 116 62.37 16.81 46.61
CA ASN A 116 62.77 18.23 46.58
C ASN A 116 63.01 18.80 47.97
N ARG A 117 62.21 18.40 48.97
CA ARG A 117 62.48 18.79 50.37
C ARG A 117 63.77 18.17 50.88
N GLN A 118 64.02 16.89 50.59
CA GLN A 118 65.23 16.19 51.00
C GLN A 118 66.48 16.80 50.36
N LEU A 119 66.46 17.06 49.05
CA LEU A 119 67.52 17.76 48.34
C LEU A 119 67.71 19.19 48.86
N SER A 120 66.63 19.91 49.14
CA SER A 120 66.72 21.26 49.74
C SER A 120 67.35 21.25 51.14
N CYS A 121 67.17 20.20 51.93
CA CYS A 121 67.86 20.04 53.22
C CYS A 121 69.34 19.69 53.02
N SER A 122 69.66 18.78 52.09
CA SER A 122 71.03 18.36 51.80
C SER A 122 71.88 19.48 51.19
N VAL A 123 71.30 20.32 50.32
CA VAL A 123 71.96 21.51 49.77
C VAL A 123 72.23 22.56 50.86
N LYS A 124 71.33 22.72 51.84
CA LYS A 124 71.56 23.61 53.00
C LYS A 124 72.68 23.11 53.93
N GLU A 125 72.89 21.80 54.00
CA GLU A 125 74.03 21.19 54.71
C GLU A 125 75.35 21.28 53.92
N SER A 126 75.28 21.34 52.57
CA SER A 126 76.44 21.28 51.68
C SER A 126 77.02 22.65 51.26
N THR A 127 76.52 23.77 51.78
CA THR A 127 77.07 25.12 51.48
C THR A 127 78.26 25.52 52.35
N SER A 128 78.74 24.66 53.25
CA SER A 128 79.93 24.92 54.05
C SER A 128 81.13 24.16 53.51
N GLY A 129 81.85 24.82 52.60
CA GLY A 129 83.24 24.53 52.30
C GLY A 129 83.46 23.60 51.10
N VAL A 130 83.98 24.19 50.02
CA VAL A 130 85.18 23.69 49.34
C VAL A 130 85.88 24.90 48.70
N LEU A 131 87.09 25.20 49.18
CA LEU A 131 88.08 26.03 48.49
C LEU A 131 89.07 25.12 47.75
N LEU A 132 89.28 25.50 46.49
CA LEU A 132 90.45 25.33 45.61
C LEU A 132 91.67 24.59 46.21
N ALA A 133 92.00 23.44 45.61
CA ALA A 133 93.35 22.86 45.64
C ALA A 133 93.71 22.28 44.26
N ALA A 134 95.00 22.28 43.95
CA ALA A 134 95.59 21.78 42.70
C ALA A 134 95.64 20.23 42.70
N PRO A 135 95.66 19.58 41.52
CA PRO A 135 95.26 18.19 41.42
C PRO A 135 96.28 17.22 41.99
N ARG A 136 95.77 16.43 42.95
CA ARG A 136 96.39 15.19 43.43
C ARG A 136 95.73 14.01 42.70
N ASP A 137 96.27 12.80 42.82
CA ASP A 137 95.73 11.59 42.19
C ASP A 137 94.23 11.35 42.45
N GLU A 138 93.71 11.90 43.55
CA GLU A 138 92.28 11.95 43.90
C GLU A 138 91.44 12.77 42.89
N ASP A 139 91.96 13.89 42.37
CA ASP A 139 91.28 14.72 41.37
C ASP A 139 91.22 14.03 40.00
N LEU A 140 92.20 13.18 39.69
CA LEU A 140 92.15 12.35 38.47
C LEU A 140 91.08 11.27 38.58
N ALA A 141 90.91 10.66 39.76
CA ALA A 141 89.84 9.69 40.02
C ALA A 141 88.45 10.36 39.90
N VAL A 142 88.26 11.53 40.52
CA VAL A 142 87.02 12.32 40.40
C VAL A 142 86.74 12.70 38.94
N MET A 143 87.77 13.05 38.16
CA MET A 143 87.63 13.37 36.74
C MET A 143 87.19 12.15 35.90
N ILE A 144 87.69 10.95 36.23
CA ILE A 144 87.26 9.69 35.59
C ILE A 144 85.81 9.39 35.93
N GLU A 145 85.40 9.52 37.20
CA GLU A 145 84.01 9.32 37.62
C GLU A 145 83.06 10.32 36.96
N LEU A 146 83.43 11.60 36.88
CA LEU A 146 82.67 12.63 36.16
C LEU A 146 82.57 12.31 34.67
N LYS A 147 83.62 11.78 34.06
CA LYS A 147 83.61 11.34 32.66
C LYS A 147 82.68 10.13 32.45
N GLU A 148 82.70 9.16 33.35
CA GLU A 148 81.79 8.02 33.32
C GLU A 148 80.33 8.46 33.52
N LEU A 149 80.06 9.37 34.46
CA LEU A 149 78.73 9.94 34.67
C LEU A 149 78.27 10.73 33.44
N SER A 150 79.15 11.53 32.85
CA SER A 150 78.86 12.26 31.59
C SER A 150 78.55 11.30 30.45
N ASN A 151 79.27 10.17 30.35
CA ASN A 151 78.98 9.14 29.34
C ASN A 151 77.64 8.44 29.59
N LYS A 152 77.30 8.14 30.85
CA LYS A 152 75.99 7.60 31.23
C LYS A 152 74.86 8.57 30.91
N GLN A 153 75.02 9.85 31.23
CA GLN A 153 74.06 10.90 30.88
C GLN A 153 73.90 11.05 29.36
N LYS A 154 74.99 10.98 28.59
CA LYS A 154 74.92 10.98 27.11
C LYS A 154 74.16 9.78 26.56
N ALA A 155 74.34 8.59 27.13
CA ALA A 155 73.59 7.39 26.75
C ALA A 155 72.10 7.56 27.08
N GLN A 156 71.78 8.02 28.28
CA GLN A 156 70.40 8.29 28.71
C GLN A 156 69.72 9.34 27.83
N ILE A 157 70.42 10.39 27.41
CA ILE A 157 69.89 11.40 26.47
C ILE A 157 69.56 10.75 25.13
N LYS A 158 70.40 9.85 24.62
CA LYS A 158 70.12 9.13 23.36
C LYS A 158 68.90 8.22 23.46
N ASP A 159 68.75 7.51 24.58
CA ASP A 159 67.61 6.63 24.81
C ASP A 159 66.32 7.46 24.88
N LEU A 160 66.32 8.56 25.65
CA LEU A 160 65.19 9.48 25.72
C LEU A 160 64.88 10.13 24.37
N GLN A 161 65.89 10.46 23.56
CA GLN A 161 65.67 10.97 22.20
C GLN A 161 64.97 9.93 21.31
N LYS A 162 65.37 8.66 21.39
CA LYS A 162 64.73 7.57 20.65
C LYS A 162 63.27 7.37 21.08
N ASP A 163 62.99 7.47 22.38
CA ASP A 163 61.62 7.39 22.90
C ASP A 163 60.76 8.56 22.38
N VAL A 164 61.30 9.78 22.39
CA VAL A 164 60.63 10.96 21.83
C VAL A 164 60.32 10.80 20.35
N GLU A 165 61.27 10.28 19.56
CA GLU A 165 61.05 9.99 18.13
C GLU A 165 59.95 8.93 17.93
N SER A 166 59.93 7.88 18.77
CA SER A 166 58.90 6.85 18.75
C SER A 166 57.51 7.42 19.05
N TYR A 167 57.39 8.21 20.13
CA TYR A 167 56.13 8.86 20.48
C TYR A 167 55.69 9.89 19.43
N SER A 168 56.62 10.59 18.77
CA SER A 168 56.32 11.49 17.66
C SER A 168 55.69 10.72 16.48
N CYS A 169 56.26 9.58 16.12
CA CYS A 169 55.72 8.72 15.06
C CYS A 169 54.32 8.18 15.41
N GLU A 170 54.12 7.75 16.65
CA GLU A 170 52.82 7.28 17.13
C GLU A 170 51.77 8.40 17.09
N ALA A 171 52.12 9.61 17.56
CA ALA A 171 51.24 10.77 17.52
C ALA A 171 50.84 11.13 16.07
N GLU A 172 51.77 11.08 15.12
CA GLU A 172 51.47 11.31 13.69
C GLU A 172 50.52 10.24 13.13
N ASN A 173 50.70 8.97 13.49
CA ASN A 173 49.83 7.87 13.08
C ASN A 173 48.41 8.03 13.63
N LEU A 174 48.28 8.34 14.92
CA LEU A 174 47.00 8.62 15.56
C LEU A 174 46.31 9.83 14.92
N HIS A 175 47.05 10.91 14.65
CA HIS A 175 46.54 12.09 13.94
C HIS A 175 46.00 11.75 12.55
N ASN A 176 46.70 10.88 11.81
CA ASN A 176 46.25 10.41 10.51
C ASN A 176 44.98 9.55 10.60
N ASN A 177 44.86 8.71 11.63
CA ASN A 177 43.66 7.93 11.89
C ASN A 177 42.47 8.82 12.26
N ILE A 178 42.67 9.83 13.11
CA ILE A 178 41.65 10.83 13.44
C ILE A 178 41.16 11.55 12.18
N LYS A 179 42.07 12.00 11.31
CA LYS A 179 41.68 12.63 10.02
C LYS A 179 40.86 11.70 9.12
N LYS A 180 41.16 10.40 9.10
CA LYS A 180 40.35 9.42 8.34
C LYS A 180 38.96 9.28 8.94
N LEU A 181 38.86 9.16 10.26
CA LEU A 181 37.58 9.07 10.97
C LEU A 181 36.72 10.32 10.76
N ILE A 182 37.31 11.52 10.79
CA ILE A 182 36.60 12.78 10.50
C ILE A 182 35.97 12.73 9.10
N ARG A 183 36.73 12.34 8.06
CA ARG A 183 36.21 12.25 6.69
C ARG A 183 35.08 11.22 6.57
N GLN A 184 35.22 10.08 7.23
CA GLN A 184 34.17 9.05 7.26
C GLN A 184 32.91 9.58 7.96
N ASN A 185 33.05 10.29 9.07
CA ASN A 185 31.93 10.90 9.78
C ASN A 185 31.20 11.94 8.91
N GLU A 186 31.95 12.83 8.23
CA GLU A 186 31.38 13.79 7.27
C GLU A 186 30.61 13.11 6.13
N GLU A 187 31.10 11.97 5.63
CA GLU A 187 30.40 11.18 4.62
C GLU A 187 29.12 10.55 5.17
N LEU A 188 29.17 9.99 6.39
CA LEU A 188 27.99 9.44 7.07
C LEU A 188 26.94 10.51 7.34
N LEU A 189 27.34 11.70 7.78
CA LEU A 189 26.43 12.84 7.96
C LEU A 189 25.75 13.23 6.65
N ARG A 190 26.50 13.29 5.54
CA ARG A 190 25.94 13.56 4.20
C ARG A 190 24.96 12.47 3.76
N LYS A 191 25.30 11.19 3.95
CA LYS A 191 24.40 10.06 3.66
C LYS A 191 23.13 10.11 4.50
N ASN A 192 23.26 10.38 5.79
CA ASN A 192 22.12 10.50 6.70
C ASN A 192 21.20 11.66 6.29
N ALA A 193 21.74 12.83 5.96
CA ALA A 193 20.96 13.96 5.45
C ALA A 193 20.20 13.62 4.15
N SER A 194 20.84 12.88 3.23
CA SER A 194 20.20 12.41 2.00
C SER A 194 19.06 11.43 2.28
N LEU A 195 19.30 10.43 3.15
CA LEU A 195 18.27 9.47 3.55
C LEU A 195 17.10 10.14 4.27
N GLN A 196 17.37 11.12 5.12
CA GLN A 196 16.32 11.89 5.79
C GLN A 196 15.47 12.70 4.80
N LYS A 197 16.09 13.27 3.76
CA LYS A 197 15.36 13.94 2.67
C LYS A 197 14.49 12.95 1.89
N GLN A 198 15.01 11.77 1.55
CA GLN A 198 14.23 10.72 0.89
C GLN A 198 13.06 10.25 1.77
N GLY A 199 13.29 10.09 3.07
CA GLY A 199 12.25 9.75 4.03
C GLY A 199 11.11 10.78 4.07
N ARG A 200 11.43 12.09 4.04
CA ARG A 200 10.41 13.15 3.94
C ARG A 200 9.59 13.06 2.65
N MET A 201 10.26 12.88 1.51
CA MET A 201 9.57 12.72 0.21
C MET A 201 8.60 11.54 0.22
N LEU A 202 9.02 10.38 0.75
CA LEU A 202 8.15 9.20 0.84
C LEU A 202 6.94 9.42 1.76
N VAL A 203 7.11 10.19 2.85
CA VAL A 203 5.99 10.55 3.73
C VAL A 203 4.99 11.48 3.02
N GLU A 204 5.47 12.43 2.23
CA GLU A 204 4.64 13.31 1.39
C GLU A 204 3.91 12.53 0.28
N GLU A 205 4.59 11.61 -0.39
CA GLU A 205 3.96 10.74 -1.39
C GLU A 205 2.89 9.84 -0.77
N LYS A 206 3.18 9.26 0.41
CA LYS A 206 2.22 8.45 1.16
C LYS A 206 0.99 9.27 1.55
N SER A 207 1.16 10.49 2.07
CA SER A 207 0.03 11.33 2.48
C SER A 207 -0.84 11.71 1.28
N GLU A 208 -0.23 12.00 0.15
CA GLU A 208 -0.93 12.30 -1.11
C GLU A 208 -1.71 11.09 -1.65
N ILE A 209 -1.13 9.88 -1.58
CA ILE A 209 -1.85 8.65 -1.96
C ILE A 209 -3.05 8.40 -1.04
N ILE A 210 -2.89 8.58 0.27
CA ILE A 210 -3.99 8.42 1.25
C ILE A 210 -5.11 9.41 0.93
N ARG A 211 -4.78 10.68 0.64
CA ARG A 211 -5.76 11.69 0.27
C ARG A 211 -6.53 11.31 -1.01
N ARG A 212 -5.84 10.80 -2.02
CA ARG A 212 -6.49 10.32 -3.26
C ARG A 212 -7.40 9.13 -3.00
N LEU A 213 -6.98 8.21 -2.15
CA LEU A 213 -7.78 7.05 -1.75
C LEU A 213 -9.06 7.50 -1.03
N GLN A 214 -8.96 8.40 -0.04
CA GLN A 214 -10.11 8.95 0.67
C GLN A 214 -11.11 9.62 -0.28
N ASN A 215 -10.63 10.44 -1.22
CA ASN A 215 -11.49 11.05 -2.23
C ASN A 215 -12.20 10.01 -3.11
N ALA A 216 -11.49 8.94 -3.50
CA ALA A 216 -12.08 7.85 -4.27
C ALA A 216 -13.14 7.08 -3.45
N GLU A 217 -12.87 6.80 -2.18
CA GLU A 217 -13.82 6.16 -1.25
C GLU A 217 -15.08 7.00 -1.05
N GLU A 218 -14.95 8.31 -0.85
CA GLU A 218 -16.10 9.22 -0.77
C GLU A 218 -16.93 9.22 -2.06
N SER A 219 -16.27 9.22 -3.22
CA SER A 219 -16.96 9.15 -4.51
C SER A 219 -17.71 7.83 -4.70
N ASN A 220 -17.09 6.71 -4.31
CA ASN A 220 -17.71 5.38 -4.34
C ASN A 220 -18.89 5.29 -3.36
N PHE A 221 -18.76 5.88 -2.18
CA PHE A 221 -19.86 5.94 -1.22
C PHE A 221 -21.06 6.71 -1.78
N LYS A 222 -20.82 7.87 -2.42
CA LYS A 222 -21.87 8.65 -3.10
C LYS A 222 -22.52 7.83 -4.22
N LEU A 223 -21.73 7.16 -5.05
CA LEU A 223 -22.23 6.33 -6.14
C LEU A 223 -23.06 5.14 -5.62
N ALA A 224 -22.60 4.48 -4.56
CA ALA A 224 -23.34 3.39 -3.91
C ALA A 224 -24.69 3.85 -3.36
N LYS A 225 -24.77 5.08 -2.81
CA LYS A 225 -26.03 5.67 -2.38
C LYS A 225 -26.96 5.92 -3.57
N MET A 226 -26.47 6.57 -4.63
CA MET A 226 -27.26 6.79 -5.84
C MET A 226 -27.74 5.48 -6.47
N PHE A 227 -26.91 4.44 -6.47
CA PHE A 227 -27.30 3.12 -6.96
C PHE A 227 -28.41 2.48 -6.14
N LYS A 228 -28.36 2.60 -4.79
CA LYS A 228 -29.45 2.16 -3.91
C LYS A 228 -30.75 2.91 -4.19
N ASP A 229 -30.68 4.23 -4.34
CA ASP A 229 -31.85 5.06 -4.63
C ASP A 229 -32.45 4.71 -6.00
N ALA A 230 -31.62 4.56 -7.03
CA ALA A 230 -32.04 4.11 -8.35
C ALA A 230 -32.66 2.71 -8.34
N THR A 231 -32.07 1.78 -7.58
CA THR A 231 -32.62 0.42 -7.43
C THR A 231 -34.00 0.45 -6.76
N ARG A 232 -34.19 1.31 -5.76
CA ARG A 232 -35.50 1.51 -5.12
C ARG A 232 -36.52 2.06 -6.12
N GLN A 233 -36.17 3.11 -6.86
CA GLN A 233 -37.05 3.68 -7.90
C GLN A 233 -37.44 2.65 -8.96
N CYS A 234 -36.51 1.79 -9.40
CA CYS A 234 -36.80 0.71 -10.34
C CYS A 234 -37.81 -0.30 -9.78
N LYS A 235 -37.72 -0.65 -8.49
CA LYS A 235 -38.69 -1.53 -7.82
C LYS A 235 -40.06 -0.88 -7.72
N ASP A 236 -40.12 0.38 -7.27
CA ASP A 236 -41.36 1.14 -7.15
C ASP A 236 -42.08 1.23 -8.51
N LEU A 237 -41.33 1.49 -9.60
CA LEU A 237 -41.88 1.49 -10.96
C LEU A 237 -42.36 0.10 -11.43
N GLN A 238 -41.69 -0.97 -11.02
CA GLN A 238 -42.10 -2.33 -11.36
C GLN A 238 -43.39 -2.72 -10.62
N GLU A 239 -43.54 -2.29 -9.37
CA GLU A 239 -44.74 -2.47 -8.57
C GLU A 239 -45.94 -1.71 -9.18
N ILE A 240 -45.75 -0.46 -9.59
CA ILE A 240 -46.79 0.32 -10.30
C ILE A 240 -47.22 -0.39 -11.60
N LYS A 241 -46.25 -0.90 -12.40
CA LYS A 241 -46.57 -1.64 -13.63
C LYS A 241 -47.33 -2.93 -13.36
N PHE A 242 -47.04 -3.62 -12.25
CA PHE A 242 -47.73 -4.83 -11.85
C PHE A 242 -49.19 -4.51 -11.47
N GLU A 243 -49.40 -3.48 -10.65
CA GLU A 243 -50.74 -3.00 -10.26
C GLU A 243 -51.59 -2.54 -11.45
N GLU A 244 -51.01 -1.85 -12.44
CA GLU A 244 -51.69 -1.50 -13.69
C GLU A 244 -52.07 -2.74 -14.52
N SER A 245 -51.27 -3.81 -14.47
CA SER A 245 -51.51 -5.04 -15.24
C SER A 245 -52.48 -6.03 -14.58
N ASP A 246 -52.69 -5.98 -13.27
CA ASP A 246 -53.65 -6.88 -12.58
C ASP A 246 -55.03 -6.22 -12.43
N ASN A 247 -55.08 -4.88 -12.34
CA ASN A 247 -56.33 -4.12 -12.19
C ASN A 247 -56.86 -3.46 -13.48
N SER A 248 -56.13 -3.51 -14.61
CA SER A 248 -56.70 -3.11 -15.89
C SER A 248 -57.69 -4.18 -16.39
N PRO A 249 -58.85 -3.82 -16.94
CA PRO A 249 -59.75 -4.81 -17.53
C PRO A 249 -59.11 -5.42 -18.79
N HIS A 250 -58.70 -6.69 -18.68
CA HIS A 250 -58.13 -7.44 -19.79
C HIS A 250 -59.24 -8.16 -20.55
N PHE A 251 -59.65 -7.61 -21.70
CA PHE A 251 -60.50 -8.35 -22.63
C PHE A 251 -59.69 -9.48 -23.25
N SER A 252 -60.19 -10.71 -23.14
CA SER A 252 -59.61 -11.84 -23.85
C SER A 252 -59.75 -11.64 -25.37
N VAL A 253 -58.81 -12.21 -26.13
CA VAL A 253 -58.89 -12.22 -27.60
C VAL A 253 -60.19 -12.89 -28.08
N ALA A 254 -60.75 -13.81 -27.30
CA ALA A 254 -62.02 -14.45 -27.58
C ALA A 254 -63.20 -13.47 -27.44
N GLU A 255 -63.30 -12.75 -26.32
CA GLU A 255 -64.33 -11.72 -26.12
C GLU A 255 -64.25 -10.62 -27.17
N LEU A 256 -63.04 -10.19 -27.54
CA LEU A 256 -62.87 -9.21 -28.60
C LEU A 256 -63.37 -9.72 -29.95
N ARG A 257 -63.14 -11.00 -30.27
CA ARG A 257 -63.67 -11.63 -31.49
C ARG A 257 -65.18 -11.73 -31.45
N GLU A 258 -65.76 -12.09 -30.31
CA GLU A 258 -67.20 -12.19 -30.12
C GLU A 258 -67.88 -10.83 -30.30
N VAL A 259 -67.37 -9.78 -29.63
CA VAL A 259 -67.86 -8.40 -29.80
C VAL A 259 -67.69 -7.92 -31.23
N LEU A 260 -66.59 -8.26 -31.91
CA LEU A 260 -66.41 -7.91 -33.32
C LEU A 260 -67.38 -8.65 -34.25
N GLN A 261 -67.67 -9.93 -33.96
CA GLN A 261 -68.61 -10.72 -34.73
C GLN A 261 -70.04 -10.20 -34.53
N GLU A 262 -70.42 -9.90 -33.29
CA GLU A 262 -71.69 -9.26 -32.94
C GLU A 262 -71.81 -7.89 -33.62
N LYS A 263 -70.76 -7.05 -33.56
CA LYS A 263 -70.70 -5.77 -34.27
C LYS A 263 -70.93 -5.96 -35.77
N ASN A 264 -70.31 -6.96 -36.39
CA ASN A 264 -70.47 -7.22 -37.82
C ASN A 264 -71.89 -7.71 -38.16
N MET A 265 -72.49 -8.55 -37.32
CA MET A 265 -73.87 -8.99 -37.48
C MET A 265 -74.86 -7.82 -37.35
N LEU A 266 -74.69 -7.00 -36.31
CA LEU A 266 -75.50 -5.81 -36.08
C LEU A 266 -75.32 -4.80 -37.22
N LYS A 267 -74.10 -4.62 -37.73
CA LYS A 267 -73.85 -3.79 -38.91
C LYS A 267 -74.59 -4.32 -40.14
N GLY A 268 -74.59 -5.62 -40.37
CA GLY A 268 -75.38 -6.25 -41.43
C GLY A 268 -76.89 -5.99 -41.25
N ARG A 269 -77.40 -6.17 -40.03
CA ARG A 269 -78.80 -5.93 -39.71
C ARG A 269 -79.20 -4.46 -39.87
N VAL A 270 -78.33 -3.53 -39.49
CA VAL A 270 -78.53 -2.09 -39.71
C VAL A 270 -78.60 -1.80 -41.20
N MET A 271 -77.72 -2.39 -42.02
CA MET A 271 -77.78 -2.21 -43.48
C MET A 271 -79.10 -2.74 -44.08
N GLU A 272 -79.58 -3.90 -43.64
CA GLU A 272 -80.88 -4.45 -44.07
C GLU A 272 -82.04 -3.52 -43.68
N LEU A 273 -82.05 -3.03 -42.43
CA LEU A 273 -83.08 -2.10 -41.95
C LEU A 273 -83.01 -0.74 -42.64
N GLU A 274 -81.80 -0.24 -42.94
CA GLU A 274 -81.59 0.98 -43.74
C GLU A 274 -82.09 0.78 -45.18
N GLU A 275 -81.89 -0.39 -45.78
CA GLU A 275 -82.42 -0.73 -47.10
C GLU A 275 -83.96 -0.83 -47.10
N GLU A 276 -84.55 -1.49 -46.10
CA GLU A 276 -86.01 -1.56 -45.92
C GLU A 276 -86.60 -0.16 -45.70
N LEU A 277 -85.95 0.69 -44.88
CA LEU A 277 -86.35 2.08 -44.68
C LEU A 277 -86.24 2.92 -45.95
N GLU A 278 -85.19 2.72 -46.76
CA GLU A 278 -85.01 3.42 -48.03
C GLU A 278 -86.06 2.97 -49.06
N GLN A 279 -86.46 1.70 -49.05
CA GLN A 279 -87.56 1.16 -49.87
C GLN A 279 -88.95 1.68 -49.44
N LEU A 280 -89.14 1.94 -48.14
CA LEU A 280 -90.36 2.52 -47.58
C LEU A 280 -90.36 4.06 -47.60
N ARG A 281 -89.23 4.69 -47.94
CA ARG A 281 -89.13 6.13 -48.06
C ARG A 281 -89.86 6.57 -49.35
N PRO A 282 -90.84 7.47 -49.26
CA PRO A 282 -91.47 8.00 -50.46
C PRO A 282 -90.43 8.74 -51.30
N ARG A 283 -90.24 8.31 -52.55
CA ARG A 283 -89.38 9.02 -53.50
C ARG A 283 -90.10 10.27 -54.02
N SER A 284 -90.23 11.30 -53.18
CA SER A 284 -90.69 12.64 -53.60
C SER A 284 -90.44 13.73 -52.56
N SER A 285 -89.74 14.79 -53.00
CA SER A 285 -89.86 16.22 -52.65
C SER A 285 -89.82 16.59 -51.15
N GLY A 286 -88.80 17.28 -50.63
CA GLY A 286 -88.40 18.61 -51.08
C GLY A 286 -89.18 19.68 -50.31
N LEU A 287 -88.57 20.28 -49.29
CA LEU A 287 -88.75 21.68 -48.86
C LEU A 287 -87.83 22.02 -47.68
N MET A 288 -87.25 23.23 -47.78
CA MET A 288 -86.30 23.88 -46.89
C MET A 288 -87.01 24.53 -45.68
N SER A 289 -86.24 24.74 -44.59
CA SER A 289 -86.24 25.94 -43.74
C SER A 289 -85.23 25.68 -42.60
N ASP A 290 -83.98 26.09 -42.74
CA ASP A 290 -83.46 27.36 -42.21
C ASP A 290 -83.74 27.59 -40.72
N VAL A 291 -82.73 27.32 -39.89
CA VAL A 291 -82.25 28.24 -38.84
C VAL A 291 -80.71 28.14 -38.78
N ALA A 292 -80.07 29.21 -39.27
CA ALA A 292 -78.65 29.57 -39.17
C ALA A 292 -78.22 29.71 -37.70
N ASP A 293 -77.07 29.15 -37.29
CA ASP A 293 -75.70 29.69 -37.42
C ASP A 293 -75.48 31.00 -36.65
N ASP A 294 -74.75 30.91 -35.53
CA ASP A 294 -74.08 32.03 -34.91
C ASP A 294 -72.60 31.65 -34.66
N SER A 295 -71.75 32.08 -35.59
CA SER A 295 -70.56 32.93 -35.38
C SER A 295 -70.14 33.18 -33.91
N PHE A 296 -68.87 33.22 -33.49
CA PHE A 296 -67.77 33.99 -34.11
C PHE A 296 -66.39 33.71 -33.45
N HIS A 297 -65.38 33.91 -34.29
CA HIS A 297 -63.91 34.01 -34.15
C HIS A 297 -63.29 34.34 -32.79
N SER A 298 -62.21 33.66 -32.36
CA SER A 298 -60.83 33.74 -32.89
C SER A 298 -60.22 35.14 -32.76
N SER A 299 -59.48 35.36 -31.69
CA SER A 299 -58.57 36.49 -31.53
C SER A 299 -57.14 35.95 -31.38
N GLN A 300 -56.50 35.75 -32.53
CA GLN A 300 -55.07 35.97 -32.64
C GLN A 300 -54.79 37.42 -32.23
N SER A 301 -53.90 37.63 -31.26
CA SER A 301 -53.17 38.89 -31.14
C SER A 301 -51.73 38.58 -30.83
N LEU A 302 -50.89 38.82 -31.83
CA LEU A 302 -49.45 38.89 -31.74
C LEU A 302 -49.05 39.81 -30.57
N ARG A 303 -48.24 39.28 -29.65
CA ARG A 303 -47.20 40.08 -29.02
C ARG A 303 -45.87 39.38 -29.20
N LYS A 304 -45.13 39.96 -30.14
CA LYS A 304 -43.71 39.79 -30.39
C LYS A 304 -42.99 40.51 -29.24
N THR A 305 -42.35 39.77 -28.35
CA THR A 305 -41.28 40.27 -27.49
C THR A 305 -40.14 39.27 -27.61
N GLU A 306 -39.03 39.79 -28.12
CA GLU A 306 -37.75 39.12 -28.31
C GLU A 306 -37.19 38.77 -26.93
N ASP A 307 -37.35 37.52 -26.51
CA ASP A 307 -36.50 36.92 -25.48
C ASP A 307 -35.54 35.97 -26.21
N ASP A 308 -34.36 36.49 -26.56
CA ASP A 308 -33.20 35.67 -26.89
C ASP A 308 -32.76 34.94 -25.61
N GLU A 309 -33.47 33.85 -25.29
CA GLU A 309 -33.06 32.90 -24.26
C GLU A 309 -31.88 32.09 -24.83
N TYR A 310 -30.66 32.43 -24.44
CA TYR A 310 -29.46 31.66 -24.77
C TYR A 310 -29.58 30.25 -24.19
N VAL A 311 -29.96 29.28 -25.04
CA VAL A 311 -29.99 27.86 -24.66
C VAL A 311 -28.56 27.37 -24.51
N VAL A 312 -28.03 27.39 -23.28
CA VAL A 312 -26.72 26.81 -22.96
C VAL A 312 -26.85 25.29 -22.99
N TYR A 313 -26.53 24.68 -24.13
CA TYR A 313 -26.30 23.24 -24.18
C TYR A 313 -25.07 22.93 -23.31
N GLY A 314 -25.32 22.35 -22.13
CA GLY A 314 -24.27 21.76 -21.32
C GLY A 314 -23.51 20.68 -22.09
N PRO A 315 -22.28 20.32 -21.66
CA PRO A 315 -21.51 19.27 -22.31
C PRO A 315 -22.38 18.03 -22.48
N ILE A 316 -22.48 17.51 -23.70
CA ILE A 316 -23.27 16.31 -24.01
C ILE A 316 -22.92 15.24 -22.97
N ASN A 317 -23.94 14.61 -22.37
CA ASN A 317 -23.72 13.50 -21.45
C ASN A 317 -22.87 12.45 -22.19
N LYS A 318 -21.58 12.38 -21.86
CA LYS A 318 -20.73 11.31 -22.36
C LYS A 318 -21.27 10.03 -21.75
N GLU A 319 -21.54 9.05 -22.60
CA GLU A 319 -21.91 7.73 -22.11
C GLU A 319 -20.83 7.26 -21.12
N PRO A 320 -21.23 6.70 -19.96
CA PRO A 320 -20.27 6.22 -18.99
C PRO A 320 -19.29 5.25 -19.66
N ASP A 321 -18.01 5.32 -19.31
CA ASP A 321 -16.94 4.48 -19.88
C ASP A 321 -17.27 2.99 -19.78
N GLU A 322 -18.09 2.59 -18.81
CA GLU A 322 -18.63 1.24 -18.62
C GLU A 322 -19.57 0.79 -19.76
N LYS A 323 -20.34 1.70 -20.35
CA LYS A 323 -21.17 1.43 -21.54
C LYS A 323 -20.35 1.44 -22.82
N LEU A 324 -19.36 2.33 -22.91
CA LEU A 324 -18.46 2.42 -24.06
C LEU A 324 -17.50 1.22 -24.14
N PHE A 325 -17.15 0.64 -22.99
CA PHE A 325 -16.26 -0.53 -22.89
C PHE A 325 -16.78 -1.60 -21.91
N PRO A 326 -17.91 -2.27 -22.19
CA PRO A 326 -18.49 -3.27 -21.29
C PRO A 326 -17.51 -4.40 -20.91
N TRP A 327 -16.66 -4.79 -21.86
CA TRP A 327 -15.60 -5.81 -21.70
C TRP A 327 -14.51 -5.43 -20.68
N LYS A 328 -14.33 -4.14 -20.36
CA LYS A 328 -13.32 -3.69 -19.37
C LYS A 328 -13.80 -3.85 -17.93
N TYR A 329 -15.11 -3.83 -17.71
CA TYR A 329 -15.74 -3.83 -16.39
C TYR A 329 -16.61 -5.05 -16.13
N GLU A 330 -16.66 -5.98 -17.09
CA GLU A 330 -17.27 -7.28 -16.92
C GLU A 330 -16.67 -7.96 -15.69
N ARG A 331 -17.51 -8.23 -14.68
CA ARG A 331 -17.08 -8.99 -13.50
C ARG A 331 -16.59 -10.34 -14.03
N ARG A 332 -15.27 -10.55 -13.99
CA ARG A 332 -14.66 -11.85 -14.26
C ARG A 332 -15.45 -12.88 -13.45
N ASP A 333 -15.94 -13.92 -14.11
CA ASP A 333 -16.67 -14.98 -13.43
C ASP A 333 -15.86 -15.48 -12.23
N SER A 334 -16.52 -15.65 -11.09
CA SER A 334 -15.94 -16.29 -9.91
C SER A 334 -15.37 -17.66 -10.28
N GLY A 335 -14.39 -18.16 -9.51
CA GLY A 335 -13.88 -19.51 -9.72
C GLY A 335 -15.00 -20.53 -9.66
N VAL A 336 -15.96 -20.30 -8.76
CA VAL A 336 -17.19 -21.07 -8.60
C VAL A 336 -18.09 -21.02 -9.84
N ARG A 337 -18.40 -19.84 -10.40
CA ARG A 337 -19.23 -19.76 -11.61
C ARG A 337 -18.57 -20.39 -12.82
N ARG A 338 -17.25 -20.26 -12.96
CA ARG A 338 -16.50 -20.96 -14.01
C ARG A 338 -16.55 -22.48 -13.82
N PHE A 339 -16.47 -22.96 -12.58
CA PHE A 339 -16.57 -24.37 -12.25
C PHE A 339 -17.95 -24.95 -12.58
N PHE A 340 -19.03 -24.31 -12.14
CA PHE A 340 -20.40 -24.77 -12.44
C PHE A 340 -20.75 -24.65 -13.92
N ARG A 341 -20.26 -23.62 -14.62
CA ARG A 341 -20.40 -23.51 -16.08
C ARG A 341 -19.69 -24.65 -16.79
N PHE A 342 -18.45 -24.95 -16.41
CA PHE A 342 -17.69 -26.08 -16.94
C PHE A 342 -18.37 -27.43 -16.68
N PHE A 343 -18.97 -27.62 -15.51
CA PHE A 343 -19.68 -28.84 -15.15
C PHE A 343 -21.01 -29.00 -15.92
N LYS A 344 -21.77 -27.91 -16.08
CA LYS A 344 -23.03 -27.87 -16.84
C LYS A 344 -22.82 -28.05 -18.35
N GLU A 345 -21.74 -27.46 -18.89
CA GLU A 345 -21.35 -27.63 -20.30
C GLU A 345 -20.71 -29.01 -20.57
N GLY A 346 -19.97 -29.56 -19.61
CA GLY A 346 -19.30 -30.87 -19.72
C GLY A 346 -20.25 -32.08 -19.69
N LEU A 347 -21.46 -31.93 -19.13
CA LEU A 347 -22.47 -32.99 -19.10
C LEU A 347 -23.40 -32.99 -20.33
N ASN A 348 -23.59 -31.83 -21.00
CA ASN A 348 -24.44 -31.72 -22.19
C ASN A 348 -23.66 -31.68 -23.52
N GLY A 349 -22.33 -31.55 -23.49
CA GLY A 349 -21.48 -31.51 -24.69
C GLY A 349 -20.51 -32.67 -24.73
N GLY A 350 -20.77 -33.65 -25.59
CA GLY A 350 -19.83 -34.74 -25.87
C GLY A 350 -18.44 -34.22 -26.23
N SER A 351 -17.44 -34.73 -25.49
CA SER A 351 -16.05 -34.89 -25.92
C SER A 351 -15.36 -33.66 -26.54
N ARG A 352 -14.91 -32.71 -25.70
CA ARG A 352 -13.70 -31.93 -26.01
C ARG A 352 -12.81 -31.81 -24.78
N SER A 353 -11.74 -32.60 -24.76
CA SER A 353 -10.65 -32.48 -23.79
C SER A 353 -10.07 -31.06 -23.79
N PRO A 354 -9.83 -30.44 -22.62
CA PRO A 354 -9.03 -29.24 -22.55
C PRO A 354 -7.57 -29.66 -22.76
N ARG A 355 -7.02 -29.38 -23.95
CA ARG A 355 -5.57 -29.35 -24.13
C ARG A 355 -5.00 -28.35 -23.13
N ARG A 356 -4.08 -28.83 -22.28
CA ARG A 356 -3.09 -28.03 -21.54
C ARG A 356 -2.57 -26.89 -22.42
N GLY A 357 -3.00 -25.67 -22.13
CA GLY A 357 -2.36 -24.45 -22.56
C GLY A 357 -1.32 -24.08 -21.51
N SER A 358 -0.06 -24.12 -21.91
CA SER A 358 1.11 -23.85 -21.10
C SER A 358 1.05 -22.50 -20.36
N SER A 359 1.69 -22.49 -19.21
CA SER A 359 2.08 -21.32 -18.41
C SER A 359 2.45 -20.10 -19.25
N ASN A 360 1.66 -19.02 -19.12
CA ASN A 360 2.15 -17.68 -19.38
C ASN A 360 2.76 -17.14 -18.08
N SER A 361 4.05 -17.37 -17.90
CA SER A 361 4.86 -16.55 -17.01
C SER A 361 4.96 -15.14 -17.62
N PRO A 362 4.83 -14.06 -16.85
CA PRO A 362 5.15 -12.74 -17.35
C PRO A 362 6.68 -12.67 -17.52
N ILE A 363 7.13 -12.68 -18.77
CA ILE A 363 8.50 -12.30 -19.12
C ILE A 363 8.66 -10.84 -18.66
N MET A 364 9.43 -10.63 -17.60
CA MET A 364 9.89 -9.31 -17.22
C MET A 364 10.73 -8.75 -18.37
N SER A 365 10.21 -7.71 -19.02
CA SER A 365 10.96 -6.88 -19.95
C SER A 365 12.14 -6.25 -19.19
N ARG A 366 13.35 -6.72 -19.46
CA ARG A 366 14.59 -6.06 -19.03
C ARG A 366 14.60 -4.61 -19.57
N PRO A 367 15.02 -3.62 -18.78
CA PRO A 367 15.27 -2.28 -19.30
C PRO A 367 16.42 -2.32 -20.31
N ILE A 368 16.21 -1.74 -21.48
CA ILE A 368 17.26 -1.45 -22.46
C ILE A 368 18.14 -0.34 -21.86
N PRO A 369 19.47 -0.50 -21.75
CA PRO A 369 20.34 0.60 -21.38
C PRO A 369 20.36 1.61 -22.53
N SER A 370 19.97 2.85 -22.24
CA SER A 370 20.14 3.98 -23.15
C SER A 370 21.63 4.15 -23.46
N ARG A 371 21.99 3.99 -24.73
CA ARG A 371 23.30 4.36 -25.25
C ARG A 371 23.49 5.87 -25.02
N SER A 372 24.57 6.19 -24.31
CA SER A 372 25.15 7.52 -24.25
C SER A 372 25.59 7.96 -25.65
N SER A 373 25.08 9.10 -26.10
CA SER A 373 25.67 9.86 -27.20
C SER A 373 26.86 10.66 -26.66
N PRO A 374 28.03 10.66 -27.32
CA PRO A 374 29.16 11.48 -26.91
C PRO A 374 28.89 12.94 -27.25
N LEU A 375 28.92 13.82 -26.24
CA LEU A 375 28.95 15.26 -26.46
C LEU A 375 30.36 15.70 -26.86
N LEU A 376 30.39 16.46 -27.94
CA LEU A 376 31.56 17.07 -28.55
C LEU A 376 32.39 17.86 -27.54
N ILE A 377 33.69 17.62 -27.60
CA ILE A 377 34.74 18.52 -27.13
C ILE A 377 34.68 19.77 -28.01
N HIS A 378 34.27 20.91 -27.47
CA HIS A 378 34.63 22.20 -28.05
C HIS A 378 35.91 22.69 -27.38
N ARG A 379 36.96 22.77 -28.19
CA ARG A 379 38.14 23.60 -27.93
C ARG A 379 37.69 25.07 -27.94
N THR A 380 38.00 25.79 -26.87
CA THR A 380 38.67 27.11 -26.86
C THR A 380 39.20 27.35 -25.46
#